data_AF-A0A383VCG3-F1
#
_entry.id   AF-A0A383VCG3-F1
#
_cell.length_a   1.000
_cell.length_b   1.000
_cell.length_c   1.000
_cell.angle_alpha   90.00
_cell.angle_beta   90.00
_cell.angle_gamma   90.00
#
_symmetry.space_group_name_H-M   'P 1'
#
loop_
_entity.id
_entity.type
_entity.pdbx_description
1 polymer ?
#
loop_
_entity_poly.entity_id
_entity_poly.type
_entity_poly.pdbx_seq_one_letter_code
_entity_poly.pdbx_strand_id
1 'polypeptide(L)'
;MVDWATEVITWDQIREIVEIGTVESLGKLKRSEQQLKTYRAFMDKVRQDYASVADFIKISVLDSASKLNSEGKKEAVDSEHGGQQIVWHLNDFPYYFEDNVQHWLLWSSDRPLEQQLVAQQIAAKFPEQQWEHIMFVNPAALQSVLAIWHCHVLVRPKQQ
;
A
#
# COMPACT_ATOMS: atom_id res chain seq x y z
N MET A 1 1.51 24.03 -7.24
CA MET A 1 2.35 22.82 -7.45
C MET A 1 1.42 21.73 -7.97
N VAL A 2 1.83 20.95 -8.96
CA VAL A 2 0.97 19.88 -9.51
C VAL A 2 0.89 18.68 -8.55
N ASP A 3 -0.25 17.98 -8.56
CA ASP A 3 -0.55 16.85 -7.65
C ASP A 3 0.04 15.50 -8.11
N TRP A 4 0.81 15.49 -9.20
CA TRP A 4 1.43 14.30 -9.77
C TRP A 4 2.93 14.50 -9.97
N ALA A 5 3.65 13.38 -10.07
CA ALA A 5 5.06 13.37 -10.46
C ALA A 5 5.18 13.63 -11.97
N THR A 6 6.12 14.51 -12.33
CA THR A 6 6.48 14.82 -13.73
C THR A 6 7.67 14.01 -14.22
N GLU A 7 8.46 13.48 -13.29
CA GLU A 7 9.66 12.69 -13.53
C GLU A 7 9.61 11.41 -12.71
N VAL A 8 10.31 10.38 -13.18
CA VAL A 8 10.47 9.13 -12.44
C VAL A 8 11.27 9.38 -11.16
N ILE A 9 10.85 8.74 -10.08
CA ILE A 9 11.53 8.82 -8.77
C ILE A 9 12.55 7.69 -8.72
N THR A 10 13.83 8.03 -8.65
CA THR A 10 14.93 7.06 -8.64
C THR A 10 15.05 6.39 -7.27
N TRP A 11 15.68 5.21 -7.21
CA TRP A 11 15.86 4.51 -5.94
C TRP A 11 16.62 5.32 -4.89
N ASP A 12 17.61 6.12 -5.28
CA ASP A 12 18.34 6.98 -4.35
C ASP A 12 17.46 8.11 -3.81
N GLN A 13 16.61 8.70 -4.65
CA GLN A 13 15.60 9.67 -4.19
C GLN A 13 14.59 9.03 -3.24
N ILE A 14 14.15 7.80 -3.52
CA ILE A 14 13.26 7.05 -2.63
C ILE A 14 13.92 6.88 -1.26
N ARG A 15 15.19 6.44 -1.20
CA ARG A 15 15.93 6.30 0.06
C ARG A 15 15.98 7.61 0.82
N GLU A 16 16.39 8.69 0.18
CA GLU A 16 16.49 10.02 0.80
C GLU A 16 15.12 10.49 1.34
N ILE A 17 14.07 10.35 0.54
CA ILE A 17 12.72 10.75 0.91
C ILE A 17 12.21 9.98 2.14
N VAL A 18 12.42 8.66 2.15
CA VAL A 18 11.98 7.77 3.22
C VAL A 18 12.82 7.98 4.49
N GLU A 19 14.12 8.22 4.35
CA GLU A 19 15.02 8.54 5.46
C GLU A 19 14.63 9.86 6.16
N ILE A 20 14.23 10.88 5.41
CA ILE A 20 13.68 12.13 5.98
C ILE A 20 12.36 11.86 6.73
N GLY A 21 11.48 11.02 6.16
CA GLY A 21 10.31 10.48 6.85
C GLY A 21 9.22 11.48 7.28
N THR A 22 9.23 12.73 6.82
CA THR A 22 8.19 13.72 7.16
C THR A 22 6.98 13.62 6.22
N VAL A 23 5.87 14.26 6.59
CA VAL A 23 4.68 14.37 5.72
C VAL A 23 5.05 15.04 4.40
N GLU A 24 5.88 16.08 4.45
CA GLU A 24 6.32 16.81 3.26
C GLU A 24 7.25 15.96 2.38
N SER A 25 8.18 15.18 2.97
CA SER A 25 9.07 14.32 2.19
C SER A 25 8.30 13.18 1.55
N LEU A 26 7.54 12.41 2.35
CA LEU A 26 6.74 11.29 1.85
C LEU A 26 5.66 11.74 0.86
N GLY A 27 5.15 12.96 0.99
CA GLY A 27 4.25 13.59 0.04
C GLY A 27 4.85 13.82 -1.36
N LYS A 28 6.17 13.68 -1.53
CA LYS A 28 6.85 13.68 -2.84
C LYS A 28 6.72 12.34 -3.56
N LEU A 29 6.42 11.25 -2.85
CA LEU A 29 6.17 9.94 -3.45
C LEU A 29 4.79 9.95 -4.12
N LYS A 30 4.76 10.33 -5.40
CA LYS A 30 3.54 10.56 -6.16
C LYS A 30 3.46 9.63 -7.36
N ARG A 31 2.23 9.46 -7.84
CA ARG A 31 1.93 8.84 -9.13
C ARG A 31 2.16 9.84 -10.25
N SER A 32 2.44 9.36 -11.46
CA SER A 32 2.34 10.17 -12.68
C SER A 32 0.90 10.59 -12.93
N GLU A 33 0.69 11.55 -13.83
CA GLU A 33 -0.66 12.01 -14.18
C GLU A 33 -1.54 10.85 -14.67
N GLN A 34 -1.00 9.99 -15.53
CA GLN A 34 -1.74 8.85 -16.09
C GLN A 34 -2.06 7.81 -15.03
N GLN A 35 -1.10 7.45 -14.17
CA GLN A 35 -1.34 6.54 -13.05
C GLN A 35 -2.37 7.11 -12.07
N LEU A 36 -2.33 8.42 -11.81
CA LEU A 36 -3.29 9.08 -10.93
C LEU A 36 -4.70 9.08 -11.52
N LYS A 37 -4.85 9.29 -12.83
CA LYS A 37 -6.13 9.15 -13.54
C LYS A 37 -6.70 7.74 -13.40
N THR A 38 -5.89 6.71 -13.65
CA THR A 38 -6.30 5.30 -13.50
C THR A 38 -6.69 4.99 -12.06
N TYR A 39 -5.89 5.41 -11.09
CA TYR A 39 -6.19 5.24 -9.66
C TYR A 39 -7.53 5.90 -9.28
N ARG A 40 -7.76 7.15 -9.68
CA ARG A 40 -9.02 7.86 -9.37
C ARG A 40 -10.23 7.15 -9.96
N ALA A 41 -10.17 6.76 -11.24
CA ALA A 41 -11.25 6.03 -11.88
C ALA A 41 -11.56 4.68 -11.20
N PHE A 42 -10.53 3.97 -10.72
CA PHE A 42 -10.72 2.76 -9.93
C PHE A 42 -11.38 3.05 -8.58
N MET A 43 -10.90 4.06 -7.86
CA MET A 43 -11.45 4.45 -6.56
C MET A 43 -12.92 4.89 -6.67
N ASP A 44 -13.31 5.50 -7.78
CA ASP A 44 -14.71 5.86 -8.03
C ASP A 44 -15.60 4.62 -8.18
N LYS A 45 -15.11 3.57 -8.86
CA LYS A 45 -15.82 2.27 -8.91
C LYS A 45 -15.90 1.60 -7.54
N VAL A 46 -14.80 1.62 -6.77
CA VAL A 46 -14.79 1.08 -5.40
C VAL A 46 -15.86 1.77 -4.55
N ARG A 47 -15.99 3.10 -4.62
CA ARG A 47 -17.01 3.84 -3.85
C ARG A 47 -18.45 3.61 -4.32
N GLN A 48 -18.64 3.16 -5.56
CA GLN A 48 -19.94 2.75 -6.08
C GLN A 48 -20.35 1.40 -5.51
N ASP A 49 -19.43 0.43 -5.51
CA ASP A 49 -19.75 -0.97 -5.22
C ASP A 49 -19.60 -1.36 -3.75
N TYR A 50 -18.74 -0.66 -2.99
CA TYR A 50 -18.38 -0.99 -1.61
C TYR A 50 -18.79 0.13 -0.66
N ALA A 51 -19.19 -0.25 0.56
CA ALA A 51 -19.58 0.69 1.61
C ALA A 51 -18.43 1.62 1.98
N SER A 52 -17.20 1.11 1.96
CA SER A 52 -15.98 1.89 2.11
C SER A 52 -14.80 1.26 1.37
N VAL A 53 -13.69 2.01 1.25
CA VAL A 53 -12.43 1.45 0.74
C VAL A 53 -11.87 0.38 1.69
N ALA A 54 -12.10 0.52 3.00
CA ALA A 54 -11.73 -0.50 3.96
C ALA A 54 -12.49 -1.81 3.72
N ASP A 55 -13.79 -1.75 3.40
CA ASP A 55 -14.56 -2.94 3.02
C ASP A 55 -14.00 -3.58 1.76
N PHE A 56 -13.63 -2.77 0.75
CA PHE A 56 -12.98 -3.28 -0.45
C PHE A 56 -11.69 -4.06 -0.13
N ILE A 57 -10.82 -3.52 0.73
CA ILE A 57 -9.58 -4.20 1.13
C ILE A 57 -9.88 -5.46 1.95
N LYS A 58 -10.77 -5.39 2.95
CA LYS A 58 -11.16 -6.55 3.75
C LYS A 58 -11.65 -7.69 2.87
N ILE A 59 -12.52 -7.40 1.90
CA ILE A 59 -13.13 -8.41 1.03
C ILE A 59 -12.16 -8.90 -0.04
N SER A 60 -11.47 -7.99 -0.73
CA SER A 60 -10.73 -8.32 -1.96
C SER A 60 -9.27 -8.69 -1.71
N VAL A 61 -8.71 -8.28 -0.57
CA VAL A 61 -7.30 -8.53 -0.21
C VAL A 61 -7.19 -9.44 1.02
N LEU A 62 -8.04 -9.24 2.03
CA LEU A 62 -8.02 -10.03 3.28
C LEU A 62 -9.06 -11.16 3.29
N ASP A 63 -9.68 -11.45 2.14
CA ASP A 63 -10.61 -12.58 1.93
C ASP A 63 -11.76 -12.64 2.96
N SER A 64 -12.20 -11.48 3.44
CA SER A 64 -13.31 -11.40 4.37
C SER A 64 -14.64 -11.68 3.65
N ALA A 65 -15.55 -12.36 4.35
CA ALA A 65 -16.91 -12.53 3.87
C ALA A 65 -17.58 -11.16 3.67
N SER A 66 -18.58 -11.09 2.79
CA SER A 66 -19.30 -9.85 2.50
C SER A 66 -20.81 -10.03 2.56
N LYS A 67 -21.50 -8.93 2.84
CA LYS A 67 -22.96 -8.80 2.74
C LYS A 67 -23.29 -7.50 2.01
N LEU A 68 -24.53 -7.38 1.52
CA LEU A 68 -25.03 -6.10 1.04
C LEU A 68 -25.66 -5.32 2.20
N ASN A 69 -25.33 -4.04 2.32
CA ASN A 69 -25.99 -3.13 3.26
C ASN A 69 -27.32 -2.63 2.68
N SER A 70 -28.03 -1.77 3.43
CA SER A 70 -29.31 -1.19 3.00
C SER A 70 -29.24 -0.35 1.72
N GLU A 71 -28.05 0.11 1.33
CA GLU A 71 -27.80 0.87 0.11
C GLU A 71 -27.41 -0.04 -1.08
N GLY A 72 -27.38 -1.37 -0.88
CA GLY A 72 -26.96 -2.33 -1.90
C GLY A 72 -25.45 -2.37 -2.12
N LYS A 73 -24.65 -1.79 -1.22
CA LYS A 73 -23.19 -1.80 -1.29
C LYS A 73 -22.60 -2.97 -0.49
N LYS A 74 -21.45 -3.47 -0.94
CA LYS A 74 -20.71 -4.53 -0.25
C LYS A 74 -20.08 -4.02 1.04
N GLU A 75 -20.39 -4.66 2.14
CA GLU A 75 -19.84 -4.42 3.48
C GLU A 75 -19.16 -5.70 3.96
N ALA A 76 -17.97 -5.57 4.54
CA ALA A 76 -17.24 -6.71 5.08
C ALA A 76 -17.93 -7.22 6.36
N VAL A 77 -17.93 -8.54 6.53
CA VAL A 77 -18.39 -9.19 7.76
C VAL A 77 -17.17 -9.47 8.63
N ASP A 78 -17.09 -8.83 9.79
CA ASP A 78 -16.02 -9.11 10.74
C ASP A 78 -16.12 -10.56 11.23
N SER A 79 -15.04 -11.32 11.11
CA SER A 79 -15.00 -12.67 11.66
C SER A 79 -14.75 -12.60 13.16
N GLU A 80 -15.69 -13.04 13.98
CA GLU A 80 -15.54 -13.09 15.46
C GLU A 80 -14.42 -14.05 15.93
N HIS A 81 -13.88 -14.87 15.02
CA HIS A 81 -12.89 -15.93 15.32
C HIS A 81 -11.58 -15.82 14.51
N GLY A 82 -11.37 -14.74 13.77
CA GLY A 82 -10.18 -14.58 12.94
C GLY A 82 -8.98 -14.08 13.76
N GLY A 83 -7.90 -14.86 13.79
CA GLY A 83 -6.60 -14.34 14.21
C GLY A 83 -6.10 -13.24 13.26
N GLN A 84 -5.11 -12.47 13.70
CA GLN A 84 -4.46 -11.46 12.87
C GLN A 84 -3.93 -12.06 11.56
N GLN A 85 -4.38 -11.54 10.43
CA GLN A 85 -3.89 -11.91 9.10
C GLN A 85 -2.85 -10.91 8.62
N ILE A 86 -1.79 -11.44 8.00
CA ILE A 86 -0.73 -10.66 7.37
C ILE A 86 -0.68 -11.05 5.90
N VAL A 87 -0.93 -10.09 5.01
CA VAL A 87 -1.07 -10.37 3.57
C VAL A 87 -0.13 -9.49 2.76
N TRP A 88 0.64 -10.13 1.88
CA TRP A 88 1.42 -9.45 0.84
C TRP A 88 0.56 -9.21 -0.39
N HIS A 89 0.50 -7.97 -0.86
CA HIS A 89 -0.20 -7.62 -2.09
C HIS A 89 0.68 -6.71 -2.95
N LEU A 90 0.83 -7.01 -4.24
CA LEU A 90 1.52 -6.09 -5.15
C LEU A 90 0.62 -4.86 -5.31
N ASN A 91 1.15 -3.65 -5.18
CA ASN A 91 0.33 -2.45 -5.27
C ASN A 91 -0.16 -2.27 -6.70
N ASP A 92 -1.48 -2.34 -6.92
CA ASP A 92 -2.11 -2.16 -8.24
C ASP A 92 -1.88 -0.75 -8.82
N PHE A 93 -1.59 0.21 -7.94
CA PHE A 93 -1.38 1.61 -8.30
C PHE A 93 -0.04 2.08 -7.70
N PRO A 94 1.10 1.60 -8.21
CA PRO A 94 2.40 2.00 -7.72
C PRO A 94 2.62 3.50 -7.93
N TYR A 95 3.53 4.09 -7.14
CA TYR A 95 4.03 5.44 -7.43
C TYR A 95 4.92 5.44 -8.68
N TYR A 96 5.31 6.63 -9.12
CA TYR A 96 6.04 6.80 -10.37
C TYR A 96 7.54 6.58 -10.18
N PHE A 97 7.91 5.34 -9.90
CA PHE A 97 9.30 4.93 -9.68
C PHE A 97 10.02 4.63 -11.00
N GLU A 98 11.35 4.61 -10.94
CA GLU A 98 12.18 4.05 -12.01
C GLU A 98 11.91 2.56 -12.27
N ASP A 99 12.34 2.10 -13.44
CA ASP A 99 12.20 0.70 -13.84
C ASP A 99 12.85 -0.25 -12.83
N ASN A 100 12.28 -1.46 -12.70
CA ASN A 100 12.70 -2.52 -11.77
C ASN A 100 12.41 -2.30 -10.28
N VAL A 101 11.81 -1.16 -9.90
CA VAL A 101 11.25 -0.99 -8.55
C VAL A 101 9.85 -1.59 -8.48
N GLN A 102 9.68 -2.61 -7.63
CA GLN A 102 8.38 -3.17 -7.31
C GLN A 102 7.81 -2.52 -6.05
N HIS A 103 6.53 -2.14 -6.10
CA HIS A 103 5.82 -1.55 -4.95
C HIS A 103 4.86 -2.58 -4.36
N TRP A 104 5.19 -3.11 -3.20
CA TRP A 104 4.36 -4.04 -2.45
C TRP A 104 3.68 -3.34 -1.27
N LEU A 105 2.57 -3.91 -0.83
CA LEU A 105 1.87 -3.58 0.39
C LEU A 105 1.88 -4.80 1.31
N LEU A 106 2.26 -4.58 2.56
CA LEU A 106 2.12 -5.56 3.64
C LEU A 106 0.94 -5.12 4.52
N TRP A 107 -0.18 -5.81 4.39
CA TRP A 107 -1.42 -5.54 5.12
C TRP A 107 -1.47 -6.31 6.44
N SER A 108 -2.09 -5.70 7.45
CA SER A 108 -2.44 -6.35 8.71
C SER A 108 -3.92 -6.11 9.03
N SER A 109 -4.68 -7.19 9.24
CA SER A 109 -6.15 -7.13 9.35
C SER A 109 -6.68 -6.53 10.65
N ASP A 110 -5.89 -6.61 11.72
CA ASP A 110 -6.33 -6.27 13.08
C ASP A 110 -5.57 -5.06 13.62
N ARG A 111 -4.28 -5.24 13.93
CA ARG A 111 -3.44 -4.22 14.55
C ARG A 111 -2.18 -3.94 13.74
N PRO A 112 -1.55 -2.77 13.91
CA PRO A 112 -0.23 -2.50 13.35
C PRO A 112 0.78 -3.59 13.68
N LEU A 113 1.65 -3.92 12.73
CA LEU A 113 2.74 -4.86 12.97
C LEU A 113 3.91 -4.17 13.67
N GLU A 114 4.52 -4.89 14.59
CA GLU A 114 5.79 -4.48 15.19
C GLU A 114 6.90 -4.45 14.14
N GLN A 115 7.83 -3.50 14.26
CA GLN A 115 8.91 -3.31 13.29
C GLN A 115 9.74 -4.57 13.06
N GLN A 116 10.01 -5.35 14.12
CA GLN A 116 10.76 -6.60 14.03
C GLN A 116 10.01 -7.64 13.19
N LEU A 117 8.69 -7.75 13.35
CA LEU A 117 7.87 -8.67 12.56
C LEU A 117 7.81 -8.24 11.10
N VAL A 118 7.70 -6.94 10.82
CA VAL A 118 7.77 -6.42 9.44
C VAL A 118 9.11 -6.77 8.79
N ALA A 119 10.22 -6.57 9.49
CA ALA A 119 11.55 -6.92 9.00
C ALA A 119 11.67 -8.42 8.70
N GLN A 120 11.13 -9.29 9.58
CA GLN A 120 11.09 -10.73 9.34
C GLN A 120 10.26 -11.10 8.09
N GLN A 121 9.09 -10.48 7.91
CA GLN A 121 8.26 -10.71 6.72
C GLN A 121 8.98 -10.30 5.43
N ILE A 122 9.67 -9.15 5.45
CA ILE A 122 10.45 -8.66 4.31
C ILE A 122 11.61 -9.62 4.02
N ALA A 123 12.42 -9.97 5.02
CA ALA A 123 13.59 -10.84 4.83
C ALA A 123 13.19 -12.24 4.32
N ALA A 124 12.05 -12.77 4.75
CA ALA A 124 11.53 -14.05 4.28
C ALA A 124 11.08 -14.01 2.81
N LYS A 125 10.45 -12.92 2.36
CA LYS A 125 9.93 -12.77 0.99
C LYS A 125 10.97 -12.25 0.00
N PHE A 126 11.86 -11.37 0.45
CA PHE A 126 12.87 -10.68 -0.34
C PHE A 126 14.24 -10.79 0.35
N PRO A 127 14.94 -11.93 0.20
CA PRO A 127 16.22 -12.15 0.84
C PRO A 127 17.25 -11.08 0.46
N GLU A 128 17.93 -10.51 1.45
CA GLU A 128 18.87 -9.41 1.28
C GLU A 128 20.05 -9.74 0.36
N GLN A 129 20.37 -11.02 0.14
CA GLN A 129 21.42 -11.42 -0.79
C GLN A 129 21.05 -11.13 -2.24
N GLN A 130 19.76 -11.04 -2.54
CA GLN A 130 19.23 -10.88 -3.90
C GLN A 130 18.50 -9.55 -4.10
N TRP A 131 17.97 -8.96 -3.03
CA TRP A 131 17.10 -7.79 -3.10
C TRP A 131 17.61 -6.65 -2.24
N GLU A 132 17.40 -5.44 -2.74
CA GLU A 132 17.38 -4.23 -1.94
C GLU A 132 15.92 -3.93 -1.58
N HIS A 133 15.69 -3.44 -0.36
CA HIS A 133 14.35 -3.11 0.10
C HIS A 133 14.34 -1.79 0.89
N ILE A 134 13.23 -1.05 0.77
CA ILE A 134 12.92 0.15 1.54
C ILE A 134 11.48 -0.01 2.03
N MET A 135 11.22 0.30 3.29
CA MET A 135 9.88 0.21 3.87
C MET A 135 9.48 1.54 4.51
N PHE A 136 8.20 1.87 4.43
CA PHE A 136 7.63 3.02 5.11
C PHE A 136 6.13 2.84 5.34
N VAL A 137 5.58 3.56 6.32
CA VAL A 137 4.14 3.70 6.52
C VAL A 137 3.80 5.15 6.25
N ASN A 138 2.84 5.40 5.36
CA ASN A 138 2.40 6.76 5.11
C ASN A 138 1.82 7.37 6.40
N PRO A 139 2.10 8.63 6.74
CA PRO A 139 1.41 9.31 7.83
C PRO A 139 -0.08 9.43 7.51
N ALA A 140 -0.92 9.57 8.54
CA ALA A 140 -2.38 9.57 8.41
C ALA A 140 -2.89 10.56 7.33
N ALA A 141 -2.28 11.73 7.19
CA ALA A 141 -2.64 12.73 6.19
C ALA A 141 -2.43 12.29 4.72
N LEU A 142 -1.63 11.24 4.48
CA LEU A 142 -1.31 10.72 3.15
C LEU A 142 -1.92 9.33 2.86
N GLN A 143 -2.51 8.68 3.87
CA GLN A 143 -3.08 7.34 3.70
C GLN A 143 -4.39 7.37 2.93
N SER A 144 -4.55 6.43 2.00
CA SER A 144 -5.82 6.23 1.30
C SER A 144 -6.82 5.38 2.08
N VAL A 145 -6.33 4.55 3.03
CA VAL A 145 -7.14 3.69 3.90
C VAL A 145 -6.60 3.80 5.32
N LEU A 146 -7.28 4.57 6.17
CA LEU A 146 -6.88 4.77 7.57
C LEU A 146 -7.26 3.60 8.48
N ALA A 147 -8.34 2.89 8.13
CA ALA A 147 -8.95 1.89 9.01
C ALA A 147 -8.21 0.53 9.02
N ILE A 148 -7.25 0.33 8.11
CA ILE A 148 -6.51 -0.93 8.00
C ILE A 148 -5.04 -0.59 7.84
N TRP A 149 -4.23 -1.08 8.78
CA TRP A 149 -2.80 -0.82 8.76
C TRP A 149 -2.14 -1.50 7.56
N HIS A 150 -1.24 -0.76 6.91
CA HIS A 150 -0.41 -1.27 5.84
C HIS A 150 0.93 -0.58 5.79
N CYS A 151 1.95 -1.34 5.42
CA CYS A 151 3.29 -0.84 5.12
C CYS A 151 3.56 -0.93 3.63
N HIS A 152 4.11 0.15 3.07
CA HIS A 152 4.67 0.14 1.72
C HIS A 152 6.06 -0.48 1.78
N VAL A 153 6.31 -1.47 0.93
CA VAL A 153 7.60 -2.13 0.79
C VAL A 153 8.03 -2.01 -0.67
N LEU A 154 9.08 -1.25 -0.91
CA LEU A 154 9.69 -1.06 -2.22
C LEU A 154 10.86 -2.01 -2.32
N VAL A 155 10.97 -2.76 -3.42
CA VAL A 155 12.07 -3.69 -3.65
C VAL A 155 12.62 -3.57 -5.04
N ARG A 156 13.91 -3.83 -5.21
CA ARG A 156 14.54 -4.05 -6.52
C ARG A 156 15.62 -5.13 -6.44
N PRO A 157 15.90 -5.86 -7.52
CA PRO A 157 17.01 -6.80 -7.54
C PRO A 157 18.33 -6.08 -7.31
N LYS A 158 19.25 -6.69 -6.57
CA LYS A 158 20.64 -6.22 -6.51
C LYS A 158 21.27 -6.38 -7.89
N GLN A 159 21.96 -5.34 -8.35
CA GLN A 159 22.83 -5.45 -9.51
C GLN A 159 23.97 -6.42 -9.16
N GLN A 160 24.17 -7.45 -9.98
CA GLN A 160 25.28 -8.41 -9.83
C GLN A 160 26.62 -7.76 -10.15
#